data_AF-A0A6P5XXY0-F1
#
_entry.id   AF-A0A6P5XXY0-F1
#
_cell.length_a   1.000
_cell.length_b   1.000
_cell.length_c   1.000
_cell.angle_alpha   90.00
_cell.angle_beta   90.00
_cell.angle_gamma   90.00
#
_symmetry.space_group_name_H-M   'P 1'
#
loop_
_entity.id
_entity.type
_entity.pdbx_description
1 polymer ?
#
loop_
_entity_poly.entity_id
_entity_poly.type
_entity_poly.pdbx_seq_one_letter_code
_entity_poly.pdbx_strand_id
1 'polypeptide(L)'
;MERHATGSFLNFDIKSPADKLLIYLTFYINLALKRLEGCRTLAEGTKAIINLGLEKVPVPGESGFPFPGLFALPQSQKEADCFVKQGTKKHN
;
A
#
# COMPACT_ATOMS: atom_id res chain seq x y z
N MET A 1 -5.87 4.52 -39.89
CA MET A 1 -5.05 5.39 -39.02
C MET A 1 -5.95 5.84 -37.88
N GLU A 2 -5.77 5.33 -36.67
CA GLU A 2 -6.07 6.10 -35.45
C GLU A 2 -5.36 5.41 -34.27
N ARG A 3 -4.25 6.00 -33.82
CA ARG A 3 -3.58 5.57 -32.60
C ARG A 3 -4.35 6.17 -31.44
N HIS A 4 -5.25 5.40 -30.84
CA HIS A 4 -5.78 5.72 -29.52
C HIS A 4 -4.68 5.38 -28.51
N ALA A 5 -3.99 6.41 -28.02
CA ALA A 5 -3.06 6.29 -26.91
C ALA A 5 -3.86 5.92 -25.64
N THR A 6 -4.06 4.63 -25.42
CA THR A 6 -4.65 4.12 -24.18
C THR A 6 -3.61 4.28 -23.07
N GLY A 7 -3.84 5.27 -22.22
CA GLY A 7 -2.93 5.76 -21.18
C GLY A 7 -2.02 4.69 -20.60
N SER A 8 -0.72 4.85 -20.88
CA SER A 8 0.34 4.07 -20.26
C SER A 8 0.26 4.27 -18.75
N PHE A 9 -0.28 3.31 -18.02
CA PHE A 9 0.16 3.13 -16.64
C PHE A 9 1.66 2.94 -16.73
N LEU A 10 2.37 3.86 -16.07
CA LEU A 10 3.81 3.85 -15.93
C LEU A 10 4.20 2.43 -15.55
N ASN A 11 4.81 1.70 -16.47
CA ASN A 11 5.38 0.39 -16.16
C ASN A 11 6.49 0.67 -15.15
N PHE A 12 6.14 0.58 -13.87
CA PHE A 12 7.06 0.86 -12.80
C PHE A 12 7.92 -0.38 -12.63
N ASP A 13 9.16 -0.31 -13.10
CA ASP A 13 10.13 -1.36 -12.97
C ASP A 13 10.63 -1.40 -11.52
N ILE A 14 10.12 -2.35 -10.74
CA ILE A 14 10.45 -2.50 -9.33
C ILE A 14 11.85 -3.11 -9.24
N LYS A 15 12.85 -2.28 -8.93
CA LYS A 15 14.24 -2.70 -8.81
C LYS A 15 14.68 -2.88 -7.36
N SER A 16 14.06 -2.16 -6.44
CA SER A 16 14.53 -1.99 -5.07
C SER A 16 13.43 -2.21 -4.03
N PRO A 17 13.77 -2.60 -2.79
CA PRO A 17 12.86 -2.50 -1.66
C PRO A 17 12.26 -1.09 -1.46
N ALA A 18 13.00 -0.03 -1.82
CA ALA A 18 12.51 1.35 -1.73
C ALA A 18 11.33 1.62 -2.69
N ASP A 19 11.34 1.01 -3.87
CA ASP A 19 10.25 1.10 -4.85
C ASP A 19 8.98 0.46 -4.31
N LYS A 20 9.13 -0.69 -3.64
CA LYS A 20 8.02 -1.38 -2.99
C LYS A 20 7.39 -0.52 -1.90
N LEU A 21 8.23 0.17 -1.12
CA LEU A 21 7.77 1.11 -0.11
C LEU A 21 7.06 2.32 -0.75
N LEU A 22 7.58 2.88 -1.84
CA LEU A 22 6.95 4.00 -2.54
C LEU A 22 5.55 3.62 -3.05
N ILE A 23 5.40 2.43 -3.64
CA ILE A 23 4.11 1.92 -4.09
C ILE A 23 3.16 1.72 -2.91
N TYR A 24 3.63 1.12 -1.82
CA TYR A 24 2.82 0.94 -0.60
C TYR A 24 2.36 2.28 -0.01
N LEU A 25 3.25 3.27 0.10
CA LEU A 25 2.92 4.60 0.59
C LEU A 25 1.90 5.29 -0.32
N THR A 26 2.07 5.19 -1.65
CA THR A 26 1.11 5.75 -2.62
C THR A 26 -0.26 5.10 -2.46
N PHE A 27 -0.32 3.78 -2.29
CA PHE A 27 -1.55 3.06 -1.99
C PHE A 27 -2.18 3.51 -0.67
N TYR A 28 -1.38 3.62 0.40
CA TYR A 28 -1.84 4.01 1.73
C TYR A 28 -2.41 5.43 1.75
N ILE A 29 -1.77 6.36 1.04
CA ILE A 29 -2.29 7.72 0.84
C ILE A 29 -3.66 7.68 0.14
N ASN A 30 -3.80 6.90 -0.95
CA ASN A 30 -5.08 6.76 -1.63
C ASN A 30 -6.18 6.18 -0.73
N LEU A 31 -5.83 5.23 0.15
CA LEU A 31 -6.75 4.67 1.13
C LEU A 31 -7.17 5.71 2.17
N ALA A 32 -6.23 6.51 2.68
CA ALA A 32 -6.50 7.61 3.59
C ALA A 32 -7.41 8.67 2.94
N LEU A 33 -7.13 9.05 1.70
CA LEU A 33 -7.95 9.99 0.94
C LEU A 33 -9.39 9.47 0.75
N LYS A 34 -9.57 8.18 0.43
CA LYS A 34 -10.89 7.56 0.34
C LYS A 34 -11.65 7.57 1.67
N ARG A 35 -10.97 7.40 2.81
CA ARG A 35 -11.62 7.52 4.13
C ARG A 35 -11.99 8.96 4.46
N LEU A 36 -11.19 9.92 4.01
CA LEU A 36 -11.45 11.33 4.22
C LEU A 36 -12.56 11.89 3.31
N GLU A 37 -12.80 11.29 2.14
CA GLU A 37 -13.81 11.73 1.17
C GLU A 37 -15.22 11.91 1.78
N GLY A 38 -15.58 11.09 2.79
CA GLY A 38 -16.86 11.18 3.49
C GLY A 38 -16.89 12.09 4.73
N CYS A 39 -15.73 12.61 5.18
CA CYS A 39 -15.64 13.39 6.41
C CYS A 39 -15.96 14.87 6.16
N ARG A 40 -16.88 15.45 6.96
CA ARG A 40 -17.30 16.86 6.79
C ARG A 40 -16.67 17.81 7.79
N THR A 41 -16.03 17.26 8.82
CA THR A 41 -15.36 18.04 9.87
C THR A 41 -13.95 17.53 10.13
N LEU A 42 -13.10 18.40 10.68
CA LEU A 42 -11.74 18.04 11.09
C LEU A 42 -11.73 16.92 12.14
N ALA A 43 -12.69 16.92 13.06
CA ALA A 43 -12.80 15.90 14.11
C ALA A 43 -13.10 14.51 13.53
N GLU A 44 -14.06 14.43 12.59
CA GLU A 44 -14.37 13.19 11.88
C GLU A 44 -13.18 12.69 11.06
N GLY A 45 -12.53 13.58 10.31
CA GLY A 45 -11.36 13.24 9.50
C GLY A 45 -10.19 12.73 10.36
N THR A 46 -9.90 13.42 11.46
CA THR A 46 -8.86 13.01 12.42
C THR A 46 -9.16 11.62 12.98
N LYS A 47 -10.40 11.38 13.40
CA LYS A 47 -10.82 10.05 13.90
C LYS A 47 -10.70 8.97 12.83
N ALA A 48 -11.09 9.27 11.58
CA ALA A 48 -11.00 8.33 10.47
C ALA A 48 -9.55 7.92 10.16
N ILE A 49 -8.61 8.88 10.18
CA ILE A 49 -7.19 8.60 9.94
C ILE A 49 -6.55 7.84 11.11
N ILE A 50 -6.88 8.20 12.36
CA ILE A 50 -6.41 7.44 13.54
C ILE A 50 -6.88 5.98 13.45
N ASN A 51 -8.16 5.77 13.14
CA ASN A 51 -8.71 4.42 12.98
C ASN A 51 -8.03 3.65 11.85
N LEU A 52 -7.77 4.30 10.71
CA LEU A 52 -7.04 3.69 9.61
C LEU A 52 -5.62 3.25 10.01
N GLY A 53 -4.94 4.00 10.88
CA GLY A 53 -3.64 3.63 11.43
C GLY A 53 -3.67 2.40 12.34
N LEU A 54 -4.83 2.05 12.90
CA LEU A 54 -5.04 0.87 13.73
C LEU A 54 -5.54 -0.35 12.93
N GLU A 55 -6.08 -0.13 11.72
CA GLU A 55 -6.56 -1.18 10.83
C GLU A 55 -5.39 -1.99 10.24
N LYS A 56 -5.59 -3.30 10.04
CA LYS A 56 -4.64 -4.12 9.28
C LYS A 56 -4.80 -3.84 7.78
N VAL A 57 -4.01 -2.91 7.26
CA VAL A 57 -3.95 -2.64 5.82
C VAL A 57 -3.11 -3.71 5.12
N PRO A 58 -3.58 -4.30 4.01
CA PRO A 58 -2.81 -5.32 3.29
C PRO A 58 -1.51 -4.71 2.74
N VAL A 59 -0.44 -5.48 2.83
CA VAL A 59 0.89 -5.09 2.31
C VAL A 59 1.21 -5.83 1.01
N PRO A 60 2.15 -5.32 0.20
CA PRO A 60 2.59 -6.02 -1.01
C PRO A 60 3.02 -7.47 -0.71
N GLY A 61 2.41 -8.43 -1.39
CA GLY A 61 2.63 -9.86 -1.20
C GLY A 61 1.60 -10.58 -0.32
N GLU A 62 0.72 -9.87 0.39
CA GLU A 62 -0.43 -10.46 1.08
C GLU A 62 -1.66 -10.60 0.16
N SER A 63 -2.49 -11.61 0.44
CA SER A 63 -3.81 -11.74 -0.19
C SER A 63 -4.67 -10.51 0.15
N GLY A 64 -5.14 -9.79 -0.88
CA GLY A 64 -5.97 -8.59 -0.72
C GLY A 64 -5.26 -7.28 -1.08
N PHE A 65 -3.97 -7.30 -1.40
CA PHE A 65 -3.29 -6.14 -1.95
C PHE A 65 -3.74 -5.89 -3.42
N PRO A 66 -4.16 -4.67 -3.80
CA PRO A 66 -4.88 -4.42 -5.05
C PRO A 66 -4.02 -4.46 -6.32
N PHE A 67 -2.72 -4.72 -6.20
CA PHE A 67 -1.78 -4.84 -7.32
C PHE A 67 -1.21 -6.25 -7.42
N PRO A 68 -2.04 -7.27 -7.73
CA PRO A 68 -1.57 -8.64 -7.92
C PRO A 68 -0.62 -8.72 -9.11
N GLY A 69 0.47 -9.48 -8.99
CA GLY A 69 1.46 -9.68 -10.05
C GLY A 69 2.47 -8.54 -10.24
N LEU A 70 2.23 -7.35 -9.66
CA LEU A 70 3.22 -6.27 -9.63
C LEU A 70 4.37 -6.60 -8.65
N PHE A 71 4.08 -7.37 -7.60
CA PHE A 71 5.05 -7.84 -6.63
C PHE A 71 5.28 -9.33 -6.82
N ALA A 72 6.54 -9.74 -7.00
CA ALA A 72 6.89 -11.16 -6.97
C ALA A 72 6.47 -11.76 -5.62
N LEU A 73 5.86 -12.95 -5.66
CA LEU A 73 5.64 -13.75 -4.46
C LEU A 73 6.99 -13.92 -3.75
N PRO A 74 7.05 -13.77 -2.41
CA PRO A 74 8.31 -13.93 -1.69
C PRO A 74 8.88 -15.32 -1.98
N GLN A 75 10.10 -15.38 -2.53
CA GLN A 75 10.74 -16.65 -2.90
C GLN A 75 11.23 -17.42 -1.65
N SER A 76 11.19 -16.81 -0.47
CA SER A 76 11.67 -17.39 0.78
C SER A 76 10.94 -16.83 2.01
N GLN A 77 10.77 -17.65 3.06
CA GLN A 77 10.27 -17.22 4.37
C GLN A 77 11.04 -16.02 4.95
N LYS A 78 12.34 -15.86 4.62
CA LYS A 78 13.16 -14.74 5.11
C LYS A 78 12.77 -13.38 4.52
N GLU A 79 12.25 -13.37 3.29
CA GLU A 79 11.75 -12.13 2.66
C GLU A 79 10.36 -11.76 3.18
N ALA A 80 9.51 -12.75 3.44
CA ALA A 80 8.23 -12.55 4.12
C ALA A 80 8.43 -11.97 5.53
N ASP A 81 9.45 -12.42 6.25
CA ASP A 81 9.83 -11.92 7.57
C ASP A 81 10.32 -10.45 7.55
N CYS A 82 10.89 -9.96 6.45
CA CYS A 82 11.36 -8.58 6.35
C CYS A 82 10.19 -7.57 6.36
N PHE A 83 9.06 -7.92 5.74
CA PHE A 83 7.85 -7.09 5.73
C PHE A 83 7.06 -7.18 7.04
N VAL A 84 7.06 -8.32 7.72
CA VAL A 84 6.32 -8.53 8.98
C VAL A 84 7.08 -8.00 10.20
N LYS A 85 8.42 -8.09 10.24
CA LYS A 85 9.21 -7.79 11.46
C LYS A 85 9.37 -6.31 11.82
N GLN A 86 8.99 -5.36 10.95
CA GLN A 86 8.96 -3.94 11.35
C GLN A 86 7.66 -3.55 12.09
N GLY A 87 6.61 -4.37 12.03
CA GLY A 87 5.32 -4.11 12.70
C GLY A 87 5.18 -4.72 14.10
N THR A 88 6.12 -5.56 14.55
CA THR A 88 6.00 -6.27 15.84
C THR A 88 7.27 -6.17 16.70
N LYS A 89 7.79 -4.96 16.93
CA LYS A 89 8.48 -4.67 18.20
C LYS A 89 7.41 -4.58 19.30
N LYS A 90 6.91 -5.75 19.74
CA LYS A 90 6.29 -5.83 21.06
C LYS A 90 7.37 -5.46 22.07
N HIS A 91 7.13 -4.38 22.78
CA HIS A 91 7.82 -4.05 24.02
C HIS A 91 7.83 -5.30 24.91
N ASN A 92 9.03 -5.74 25.26
CA ASN A 92 9.34 -6.30 26.57
C ASN A 92 10.53 -5.52 27.12
#